data_AF-A0A660Q4B9-F1
#
_entry.id   AF-A0A660Q4B9-F1
#
_cell.length_a   1.000
_cell.length_b   1.000
_cell.length_c   1.000
_cell.angle_alpha   90.00
_cell.angle_beta   90.00
_cell.angle_gamma   90.00
#
_symmetry.space_group_name_H-M   'P 1'
#
loop_
_entity.id
_entity.type
_entity.pdbx_description
1 polymer ?
#
loop_
_entity_poly.entity_id
_entity_poly.type
_entity_poly.pdbx_seq_one_letter_code
_entity_poly.pdbx_strand_id
1 'polypeptide(L)' 'LREALVLRIPIYPLCREDCRGLCPRCGANLNREQCTCAPEEAESRWDVLDKLQL' A
#
# COMPACT_ATOMS: atom_id res chain seq x y z
N LEU A 1 -21.89 -21.49 13.67
CA LEU A 1 -21.95 -20.65 12.45
C LEU A 1 -21.35 -19.24 12.66
N ARG A 2 -21.68 -18.54 13.75
CA ARG A 2 -21.19 -17.17 14.04
C ARG A 2 -19.66 -17.03 14.03
N GLU A 3 -18.95 -17.95 14.68
CA GLU A 3 -17.48 -17.91 14.79
C GLU A 3 -16.79 -17.99 13.42
N ALA A 4 -17.28 -18.86 12.52
CA ALA A 4 -16.75 -19.00 11.17
C ALA A 4 -16.96 -17.74 10.30
N LEU A 5 -18.00 -16.95 10.57
CA LEU A 5 -18.26 -15.69 9.86
C LEU A 5 -17.31 -14.58 10.32
N VAL A 6 -16.98 -14.53 11.61
CA VAL A 6 -16.04 -13.53 12.16
C VAL A 6 -14.66 -13.62 11.49
N LEU A 7 -14.20 -14.84 11.19
CA LEU A 7 -12.92 -15.07 10.50
C LEU A 7 -12.89 -14.58 9.04
N ARG A 8 -14.06 -14.38 8.42
CA ARG A 8 -14.16 -13.91 7.03
C ARG A 8 -14.31 -12.40 6.91
N ILE A 9 -14.55 -11.71 8.02
CA ILE A 9 -14.71 -10.25 8.01
C ILE A 9 -13.32 -9.61 7.93
N PRO A 10 -13.08 -8.72 6.96
CA PRO A 10 -11.84 -7.96 6.92
C PRO A 10 -11.67 -7.17 8.23
N ILE A 11 -10.54 -7.36 8.90
CA ILE A 11 -10.20 -6.62 10.13
C ILE A 11 -9.89 -5.13 9.85
N TYR A 12 -9.72 -4.75 8.59
CA TYR A 12 -9.57 -3.38 8.11
C TYR A 12 -10.43 -3.14 6.87
N PRO A 13 -10.90 -1.89 6.65
CA PRO A 13 -11.57 -1.54 5.41
C PRO A 13 -10.64 -1.80 4.22
N LEU A 14 -11.14 -2.52 3.23
CA LEU A 14 -10.42 -2.76 1.99
C LEU A 14 -10.63 -1.60 1.02
N CYS A 15 -9.58 -1.25 0.29
CA CYS A 15 -9.73 -0.42 -0.90
C CYS A 15 -10.58 -1.16 -1.93
N ARG A 16 -11.42 -0.41 -2.66
CA ARG A 16 -12.00 -0.86 -3.94
C ARG A 16 -10.90 -1.18 -4.96
N GLU A 17 -11.22 -1.96 -5.98
CA GLU A 17 -10.22 -2.42 -6.97
C GLU A 17 -9.51 -1.27 -7.70
N ASP A 18 -10.20 -0.15 -7.94
CA ASP A 18 -9.67 1.05 -8.61
C ASP A 18 -9.11 2.11 -7.62
N CYS A 19 -8.87 1.73 -6.37
CA CYS A 19 -8.32 2.62 -5.35
C CYS A 19 -6.86 2.97 -5.68
N ARG A 20 -6.58 4.23 -6.04
CA ARG A 20 -5.22 4.72 -6.31
C ARG A 20 -4.35 4.84 -5.04
N GLY A 21 -4.93 4.59 -3.87
CA GLY A 21 -4.23 4.65 -2.58
C GLY A 21 -3.84 6.07 -2.14
N LEU A 22 -2.91 6.12 -1.20
CA LEU A 22 -2.26 7.34 -0.72
C LEU A 22 -0.84 7.42 -1.24
N CYS A 23 -0.30 8.63 -1.40
CA CYS A 23 1.12 8.79 -1.70
C CYS A 23 1.97 8.24 -0.53
N PRO A 24 2.92 7.31 -0.76
CA PRO A 24 3.70 6.70 0.31
C PRO A 24 4.68 7.67 0.99
N ARG A 25 4.88 8.87 0.41
CA ARG A 25 5.79 9.90 0.96
C ARG A 25 5.10 11.02 1.70
N CYS A 26 3.95 11.50 1.18
CA CYS A 26 3.25 12.65 1.76
C CYS A 26 1.83 12.36 2.25
N GLY A 27 1.29 11.16 1.99
CA GLY A 27 -0.06 10.78 2.42
C GLY A 27 -1.20 11.39 1.59
N ALA A 28 -0.90 12.17 0.54
CA ALA A 28 -1.91 12.75 -0.35
C ALA A 28 -2.84 11.67 -0.91
N ASN A 29 -4.14 11.96 -0.96
CA ASN A 29 -5.12 11.00 -1.46
C ASN A 29 -5.12 11.01 -2.99
N LEU A 30 -4.46 10.02 -3.59
CA LEU A 30 -4.29 9.92 -5.03
C LEU A 30 -5.60 9.72 -5.78
N ASN A 31 -6.70 9.40 -5.08
CA ASN A 31 -8.03 9.35 -5.68
C ASN A 31 -8.62 10.74 -5.93
N ARG A 32 -8.18 11.77 -5.20
CA ARG A 32 -8.72 13.14 -5.26
C ARG A 32 -7.77 14.13 -5.91
N GLU A 33 -6.47 13.93 -5.71
CA GLU A 33 -5.44 14.87 -6.16
C GLU A 33 -4.20 14.15 -6.66
N GLN A 34 -3.32 14.90 -7.34
CA GLN A 34 -1.98 14.44 -7.67
C GLN A 34 -1.00 14.96 -6.63
N CYS A 35 -0.05 14.13 -6.19
CA CYS A 35 1.05 14.60 -5.36
C CYS A 35 2.18 15.16 -6.22
N THR A 36 2.99 16.06 -5.66
CA THR A 36 4.17 16.64 -6.32
C THR A 36 5.47 15.93 -5.94
N CYS A 37 5.40 14.80 -5.22
CA CYS A 37 6.60 14.05 -4.85
C CYS A 37 7.31 13.52 -6.11
N ALA A 38 8.63 13.69 -6.19
CA ALA A 38 9.45 13.21 -7.32
C ALA A 38 9.17 11.72 -7.59
N PRO A 39 9.03 11.25 -8.84
CA PRO A 39 8.77 9.83 -9.12
C PRO A 39 9.72 8.94 -8.33
N GLU A 40 9.21 7.86 -7.74
CA GLU A 40 10.09 6.86 -7.15
C GLU A 40 10.88 6.25 -8.31
N GLU A 41 12.22 6.32 -8.26
CA GLU A 41 13.03 5.47 -9.13
C GLU A 41 12.60 4.04 -8.87
N ALA A 42 12.50 3.23 -9.92
CA ALA A 42 11.97 1.87 -9.87
C ALA A 42 12.93 0.89 -9.15
N GLU A 43 13.51 1.32 -8.03
CA GLU A 43 14.20 0.48 -7.08
C GLU A 43 13.15 -0.25 -6.26
N SER A 44 13.20 -1.58 -6.24
CA SER A 44 12.30 -2.34 -5.40
C SER A 44 12.61 -2.04 -3.93
N ARG A 45 11.59 -2.11 -3.06
CA ARG A 45 11.78 -1.96 -1.61
C ARG A 45 12.76 -2.98 -1.03
N TRP A 46 13.02 -4.06 -1.76
CA TRP A 46 13.89 -5.15 -1.40
C TRP A 46 15.32 -4.98 -1.90
N ASP A 47 15.64 -3.95 -2.69
CA ASP A 47 16.98 -3.77 -3.26
C ASP A 47 18.05 -3.54 -2.17
N VAL A 48 17.63 -3.12 -0.98
CA VAL A 48 18.50 -3.07 0.21
C VAL A 48 18.97 -4.46 0.64
N LEU A 49 18.20 -5.51 0.38
CA LEU A 49 18.55 -6.88 0.73
C LEU A 49 19.74 -7.40 -0.08
N ASP A 50 19.97 -6.90 -1.30
CA ASP A 50 21.14 -7.28 -2.11
C ASP A 50 22.47 -6.88 -1.46
N LYS A 51 22.43 -5.97 -0.49
CA LYS A 51 23.59 -5.52 0.29
C LYS A 51 23.84 -6.38 1.54
N LEU A 52 22.95 -7.32 1.84
CA LEU A 52 23.16 -8.26 2.94
C LEU A 52 24.15 -9.33 2.50
N GLN A 53 25.32 -9.36 3.14
CA GLN A 53 26.32 -10.41 2.94
C GLN A 53 25.91 -11.66 3.72
N LEU A 54 25.13 -12.53 3.07
CA LEU A 54 24.86 -13.89 3.53
C LEU A 54 25.90 -14.88 3.01
#